data_AF-A0A973UZI1-F1
#
_entry.id   AF-A0A973UZI1-F1
#
_cell.length_a   1.000
_cell.length_b   1.000
_cell.length_c   1.000
_cell.angle_alpha   90.00
_cell.angle_beta   90.00
_cell.angle_gamma   90.00
#
_symmetry.space_group_name_H-M   'P 1'
#
loop_
_entity.id
_entity.type
_entity.pdbx_description
1 polymer ?
#
loop_
_entity_poly.entity_id
_entity_poly.type
_entity_poly.pdbx_seq_one_letter_code
_entity_poly.pdbx_strand_id
1 'polypeptide(L)'
;MTSARSLLKSLDPLPYPRRVRLLAQHARQSRGTAELRALVAEFAQGDSAMRDIGVFLAGAAQDIEALRPFLTDPDAVIRARAVKMWLVSGAADPAEVAQLLQDASYETRQVIYRHLRRKRSRRQTPGLADAIVDAVHARFGEAEAGRLLPACAPQTVARLLPQLGSGSTWNATVGAHPQQALAEARRQLAELPQAQRASWWSWVGYGVLTVARTHPDTVLDLLAEYAPATSLPGLPAAHAQLAKAYPQRMLELMLDRRRSDWLRRAPLSRALLAALATLPDDRLVALAIRLREANRLPELLVRLAPSRRGVIFEGAFAGVDRAQAMLPDALLEALPWRLRVAEAQRMRRLERAATTPVQVRLAGFLPWEQAQPELLAAAKSPVADERAYAYEQLARCAARSGDPAVVTELAVLFERLRNEQ
;
A
#
# COMPACT_ATOMS: atom_id res chain seq x y z
N MET A 1 5.40 53.61 21.81
CA MET A 1 5.98 52.72 20.77
C MET A 1 6.64 51.54 21.46
N THR A 2 6.34 50.31 21.05
CA THR A 2 6.99 49.11 21.58
C THR A 2 8.33 48.93 20.88
N SER A 3 9.45 48.97 21.61
CA SER A 3 10.78 48.67 21.07
C SER A 3 11.10 47.18 21.17
N ALA A 4 12.07 46.69 20.38
CA ALA A 4 12.50 45.29 20.41
C ALA A 4 12.95 44.87 21.81
N ARG A 5 13.70 45.73 22.52
CA ARG A 5 14.18 45.49 23.89
C ARG A 5 13.04 45.42 24.90
N SER A 6 12.02 46.28 24.76
CA SER A 6 10.84 46.25 25.63
C SER A 6 10.02 44.98 25.41
N LEU A 7 9.86 44.55 24.15
CA LEU A 7 9.16 43.32 23.81
C LEU A 7 9.89 42.10 24.35
N LEU A 8 11.22 42.00 24.18
CA LEU A 8 12.02 40.90 24.73
C LEU A 8 11.88 40.79 26.25
N LYS A 9 11.97 41.91 26.97
CA LYS A 9 11.78 41.96 28.42
C LYS A 9 10.40 41.44 28.85
N SER A 10 9.37 41.66 28.04
CA SER A 10 8.02 41.13 28.31
C SER A 10 7.89 39.62 28.05
N LEU A 11 8.79 39.05 27.24
CA LEU A 11 8.82 37.62 26.91
C LEU A 11 9.61 36.80 27.93
N ASP A 12 10.65 37.37 28.54
CA ASP A 12 11.54 36.70 29.50
C ASP A 12 10.84 35.89 30.60
N PRO A 13 9.80 36.41 31.29
CA PRO A 13 9.15 35.65 32.37
C PRO A 13 8.21 34.55 31.86
N LEU A 14 7.96 34.47 30.54
CA LEU A 14 6.92 33.61 29.98
C LEU A 14 7.46 32.24 29.52
N PRO A 15 6.70 31.14 29.75
CA PRO A 15 7.03 29.85 29.15
C PRO A 15 6.90 29.92 27.62
N TYR A 16 7.66 29.07 26.92
CA TYR A 16 7.78 29.12 25.46
C TYR A 16 6.43 29.21 24.69
N PRO A 17 5.39 28.41 25.02
CA PRO A 17 4.10 28.52 24.31
C PRO A 17 3.42 29.89 24.47
N ARG A 18 3.60 30.55 25.62
CA ARG A 18 3.04 31.89 25.89
C ARG A 18 3.83 32.97 25.15
N ARG A 19 5.16 32.85 25.05
CA ARG A 19 6.00 33.75 24.25
C ARG A 19 5.57 33.78 22.79
N VAL A 20 5.43 32.60 22.17
CA VAL A 20 5.01 32.47 20.77
C VAL A 20 3.61 33.06 20.54
N ARG A 21 2.67 32.81 21.47
CA ARG A 21 1.31 33.35 21.37
C ARG A 21 1.28 34.87 21.48
N LEU A 22 2.05 35.45 22.41
CA LEU A 22 2.15 36.90 22.58
C LEU A 22 2.73 37.56 21.32
N LEU A 23 3.84 37.02 20.79
CA LEU A 23 4.44 37.50 19.54
C LEU A 23 3.46 37.44 18.37
N ALA A 24 2.74 36.32 18.21
CA ALA A 24 1.79 36.14 17.10
C ALA A 24 0.60 37.10 17.23
N GLN A 25 0.13 37.33 18.46
CA GLN A 25 -0.95 38.29 18.72
C GLN A 25 -0.49 39.71 18.39
N HIS A 26 0.69 40.11 18.86
CA HIS A 26 1.26 41.43 18.59
C HIS A 26 1.42 41.67 17.08
N ALA A 27 2.01 40.70 16.36
CA ALA A 27 2.18 40.78 14.91
C ALA A 27 0.84 40.97 14.16
N ARG A 28 -0.22 40.24 14.57
CA ARG A 28 -1.53 40.35 13.93
C ARG A 28 -2.24 41.66 14.25
N GLN A 29 -2.10 42.15 15.48
CA GLN A 29 -2.70 43.42 15.91
C GLN A 29 -2.06 44.62 15.23
N SER A 30 -0.75 44.58 15.01
CA SER A 30 0.03 45.64 14.36
C SER A 30 0.19 45.41 12.84
N ARG A 31 -0.65 44.58 12.23
CA ARG A 31 -0.54 44.24 10.81
C ARG A 31 -0.71 45.49 9.94
N GLY A 32 0.25 45.72 9.04
CA GLY A 32 0.21 46.81 8.07
C GLY A 32 0.56 48.19 8.63
N THR A 33 0.96 48.27 9.91
CA THR A 33 1.32 49.55 10.54
C THR A 33 2.80 49.85 10.42
N ALA A 34 3.16 51.15 10.47
CA ALA A 34 4.56 51.58 10.41
C ALA A 34 5.34 51.14 11.67
N GLU A 35 4.66 51.03 12.81
CA GLU A 35 5.24 50.60 14.09
C GLU A 35 5.72 49.15 14.02
N LEU A 36 4.98 48.26 13.37
CA LEU A 36 5.43 46.88 13.18
C LEU A 36 6.68 46.84 12.31
N ARG A 37 6.74 47.62 11.23
CA ARG A 37 7.92 47.66 10.35
C ARG A 37 9.15 48.21 11.06
N ALA A 38 8.98 49.27 11.86
CA ALA A 38 10.05 49.81 12.70
C ALA A 38 10.56 48.77 13.71
N LEU A 39 9.64 48.07 14.39
CA LEU A 39 9.98 47.01 15.33
C LEU A 39 10.72 45.85 14.66
N VAL A 40 10.26 45.39 13.49
CA VAL A 40 10.93 44.33 12.72
C VAL A 40 12.31 44.79 12.25
N ALA A 41 12.46 46.06 11.85
CA ALA A 41 13.75 46.63 11.48
C ALA A 41 14.73 46.70 12.68
N GLU A 42 14.24 47.02 13.89
CA GLU A 42 15.04 46.92 15.11
C GLU A 42 15.52 45.48 15.36
N PHE A 43 14.63 44.49 15.21
CA PHE A 43 15.01 43.07 15.33
C PHE A 43 16.02 42.63 14.27
N ALA A 44 15.95 43.18 13.04
CA ALA A 44 16.87 42.88 11.95
C ALA A 44 18.32 43.30 12.25
N GLN A 45 18.53 44.30 13.11
CA GLN A 45 19.87 44.79 13.51
C GLN A 45 20.48 44.01 14.68
N GLY A 46 19.71 43.10 15.31
CA GLY A 46 20.14 42.33 16.47
C GLY A 46 20.97 41.09 16.12
N ASP A 47 21.18 40.24 17.13
CA ASP A 47 21.79 38.92 16.96
C ASP A 47 20.86 37.93 16.23
N SER A 48 21.33 36.69 15.99
CA SER A 48 20.55 35.67 15.25
C SER A 48 19.19 35.36 15.95
N ALA A 49 19.14 35.40 17.29
CA ALA A 49 17.90 35.16 18.02
C ALA A 49 16.89 36.30 17.83
N MET A 50 17.35 37.55 17.88
CA MET A 50 16.53 38.72 17.58
C MET A 50 16.02 38.70 16.14
N ARG A 51 16.88 38.39 15.16
CA ARG A 51 16.49 38.31 13.76
C ARG A 51 15.47 37.19 13.49
N ASP A 52 15.58 36.04 14.17
CA ASP A 52 14.58 34.97 14.09
C ASP A 52 13.18 35.41 14.59
N ILE A 53 13.15 36.23 15.65
CA ILE A 53 11.91 36.86 16.14
C ILE A 53 11.37 37.86 15.11
N GLY A 54 12.24 38.65 14.48
CA GLY A 54 11.87 39.56 13.39
C GLY A 54 11.17 38.84 12.24
N VAL A 55 11.75 37.73 11.76
CA VAL A 55 11.14 36.85 10.75
C VAL A 55 9.79 36.31 11.21
N PHE A 56 9.68 35.90 12.47
CA PHE A 56 8.41 35.40 13.02
C PHE A 56 7.32 36.49 13.03
N LEU A 57 7.65 37.70 13.47
CA LEU A 57 6.71 38.83 13.52
C LEU A 57 6.23 39.20 12.11
N ALA A 58 7.15 39.40 11.16
CA ALA A 58 6.80 39.72 9.77
C ALA A 58 5.95 38.62 9.13
N GLY A 59 6.32 37.34 9.32
CA GLY A 59 5.57 36.20 8.81
C GLY A 59 4.18 36.05 9.45
N ALA A 60 4.05 36.27 10.77
CA ALA A 60 2.78 36.19 11.48
C ALA A 60 1.82 37.34 11.10
N ALA A 61 2.37 38.51 10.76
CA ALA A 61 1.60 39.64 10.23
C ALA A 61 1.28 39.50 8.72
N GLN A 62 1.95 38.58 8.02
CA GLN A 62 1.94 38.49 6.55
C GLN A 62 2.37 39.82 5.88
N ASP A 63 3.32 40.55 6.49
CA ASP A 63 3.90 41.76 5.91
C ASP A 63 5.18 41.38 5.15
N ILE A 64 5.08 41.34 3.82
CA ILE A 64 6.17 40.90 2.94
C ILE A 64 7.28 41.94 2.86
N GLU A 65 6.92 43.23 2.90
CA GLU A 65 7.92 44.30 2.90
C GLU A 65 8.78 44.25 4.17
N ALA A 66 8.17 43.99 5.32
CA ALA A 66 8.90 43.75 6.56
C ALA A 66 9.76 42.47 6.53
N LEU A 67 9.41 41.50 5.67
CA LEU A 67 10.12 40.23 5.53
C LEU A 67 11.30 40.31 4.55
N ARG A 68 11.28 41.23 3.56
CA ARG A 68 12.28 41.33 2.49
C ARG A 68 13.74 41.33 2.97
N PRO A 69 14.13 42.10 4.02
CA PRO A 69 15.53 42.13 4.46
C PRO A 69 16.07 40.74 4.89
N PHE A 70 15.20 39.87 5.40
CA PHE A 70 15.61 38.54 5.85
C PHE A 70 15.74 37.52 4.72
N LEU A 71 15.25 37.82 3.51
CA LEU A 71 15.43 36.94 2.33
C LEU A 71 16.89 36.88 1.87
N THR A 72 17.70 37.86 2.27
CA THR A 72 19.15 37.93 2.01
C THR A 72 19.97 37.90 3.30
N ASP A 73 19.40 37.43 4.41
CA ASP A 73 20.13 37.33 5.69
C ASP A 73 21.39 36.45 5.52
N PRO A 74 22.55 36.84 6.09
CA PRO A 74 23.75 36.02 6.04
C PRO A 74 23.57 34.65 6.70
N ASP A 75 22.73 34.54 7.73
CA ASP A 75 22.41 33.28 8.39
C ASP A 75 21.44 32.45 7.53
N ALA A 76 21.91 31.28 7.08
CA ALA A 76 21.15 30.39 6.21
C ALA A 76 19.84 29.88 6.84
N VAL A 77 19.78 29.73 8.16
CA VAL A 77 18.59 29.25 8.86
C VAL A 77 17.51 30.34 8.87
N ILE A 78 17.90 31.58 9.18
CA ILE A 78 17.01 32.74 9.17
C ILE A 78 16.48 32.97 7.75
N ARG A 79 17.37 32.97 6.77
CA ARG A 79 17.02 33.11 5.35
C ARG A 79 16.05 32.03 4.89
N ALA A 80 16.33 30.76 5.18
CA ALA A 80 15.44 29.65 4.82
C ALA A 80 14.05 29.78 5.49
N ARG A 81 13.99 30.28 6.74
CA ARG A 81 12.73 30.55 7.44
C ARG A 81 11.97 31.72 6.80
N ALA A 82 12.65 32.79 6.43
CA ALA A 82 12.06 33.94 5.76
C ALA A 82 11.44 33.52 4.41
N VAL A 83 12.20 32.78 3.59
CA VAL A 83 11.71 32.22 2.31
C VAL A 83 10.47 31.34 2.52
N LYS A 84 10.46 30.50 3.56
CA LYS A 84 9.27 29.71 3.90
C LYS A 84 8.05 30.59 4.19
N MET A 85 8.20 31.66 4.97
CA MET A 85 7.09 32.56 5.32
C MET A 85 6.60 33.33 4.09
N TRP A 86 7.53 33.79 3.24
CA TRP A 86 7.22 34.45 1.98
C TRP A 86 6.41 33.53 1.05
N LEU A 87 6.84 32.29 0.83
CA LEU A 87 6.09 31.32 0.00
C LEU A 87 4.70 31.00 0.59
N VAL A 88 4.58 30.88 1.92
CA VAL A 88 3.30 30.61 2.60
C VAL A 88 2.31 31.76 2.47
N SER A 89 2.79 32.99 2.27
CA SER A 89 1.94 34.16 2.05
C SER A 89 1.16 34.10 0.73
N GLY A 90 1.67 33.38 -0.26
CA GLY A 90 1.13 33.35 -1.62
C GLY A 90 1.44 34.58 -2.48
N ALA A 91 2.24 35.53 -1.97
CA ALA A 91 2.67 36.72 -2.69
C ALA A 91 4.04 36.55 -3.38
N ALA A 92 4.54 35.32 -3.47
CA ALA A 92 5.83 35.05 -4.08
C ALA A 92 5.74 35.08 -5.61
N ASP A 93 6.41 36.07 -6.22
CA ASP A 93 6.52 36.17 -7.66
C ASP A 93 7.51 35.11 -8.21
N PRO A 94 7.16 34.38 -9.30
CA PRO A 94 8.04 33.37 -9.85
C PRO A 94 9.40 33.88 -10.32
N ALA A 95 9.51 35.10 -10.84
CA ALA A 95 10.79 35.65 -11.27
C ALA A 95 11.67 35.99 -10.06
N GLU A 96 11.10 36.55 -8.99
CA GLU A 96 11.82 36.77 -7.73
C GLU A 96 12.35 35.44 -7.13
N VAL A 97 11.54 34.38 -7.15
CA VAL A 97 11.97 33.05 -6.66
C VAL A 97 13.09 32.49 -7.54
N ALA A 98 12.97 32.63 -8.87
CA ALA A 98 14.00 32.18 -9.80
C ALA A 98 15.34 32.91 -9.60
N GLN A 99 15.29 34.22 -9.35
CA GLN A 99 16.48 35.02 -9.06
C GLN A 99 17.12 34.59 -7.74
N LEU A 100 16.32 34.44 -6.67
CA LEU A 100 16.81 33.95 -5.37
C LEU A 100 17.50 32.58 -5.51
N LEU A 101 16.98 31.70 -6.38
CA LEU A 101 17.52 30.37 -6.58
C LEU A 101 18.92 30.36 -7.20
N GLN A 102 19.34 31.41 -7.92
CA GLN A 102 20.63 31.44 -8.61
C GLN A 102 21.82 31.20 -7.66
N ASP A 103 21.76 31.84 -6.48
CA ASP A 103 22.79 31.79 -5.43
C ASP A 103 22.29 31.15 -4.13
N ALA A 104 21.12 30.53 -4.15
CA ALA A 104 20.52 29.93 -2.96
C ALA A 104 21.36 28.78 -2.40
N SER A 105 21.58 28.81 -1.08
CA SER A 105 22.14 27.66 -0.35
C SER A 105 21.25 26.42 -0.46
N TYR A 106 21.82 25.24 -0.26
CA TYR A 106 21.10 23.97 -0.35
C TYR A 106 19.85 23.95 0.55
N GLU A 107 19.95 24.46 1.78
CA GLU A 107 18.86 24.52 2.75
C GLU A 107 17.68 25.36 2.22
N THR A 108 18.00 26.50 1.61
CA THR A 108 17.02 27.41 1.00
C THR A 108 16.29 26.72 -0.14
N ARG A 109 17.02 26.04 -1.03
CA ARG A 109 16.44 25.26 -2.13
C ARG A 109 15.53 24.14 -1.60
N GLN A 110 15.97 23.41 -0.57
CA GLN A 110 15.15 22.35 0.03
C GLN A 110 13.87 22.89 0.68
N VAL A 111 13.87 24.10 1.24
CA VAL A 111 12.66 24.75 1.74
C VAL A 111 11.67 25.01 0.60
N ILE A 112 12.14 25.56 -0.51
CA ILE A 112 11.32 25.85 -1.70
C ILE A 112 10.70 24.55 -2.24
N TYR A 113 11.51 23.52 -2.46
CA TYR A 113 11.03 22.24 -3.02
C TYR A 113 10.02 21.56 -2.09
N ARG A 114 10.28 21.57 -0.77
CA ARG A 114 9.36 21.00 0.22
C ARG A 114 8.07 21.80 0.32
N HIS A 115 8.11 23.12 0.11
CA HIS A 115 6.90 23.94 0.02
C HIS A 115 6.07 23.50 -1.19
N LEU A 116 6.64 23.55 -2.40
CA LEU A 116 5.93 23.24 -3.67
C LEU A 116 5.32 21.84 -3.71
N ARG A 117 5.96 20.85 -3.09
CA ARG A 117 5.45 19.46 -3.05
C ARG A 117 4.14 19.31 -2.26
N ARG A 118 3.83 20.21 -1.33
CA ARG A 118 2.60 20.11 -0.52
C ARG A 118 1.38 20.50 -1.34
N LYS A 119 0.33 19.67 -1.33
CA LYS A 119 -0.93 19.94 -2.05
C LYS A 119 -1.53 21.31 -1.75
N ARG A 120 -1.50 21.74 -0.47
CA ARG A 120 -2.01 23.05 -0.05
C ARG A 120 -1.21 24.21 -0.68
N SER A 121 0.11 24.06 -0.76
CA SER A 121 1.01 25.09 -1.29
C SER A 121 0.82 25.36 -2.78
N ARG A 122 0.47 24.35 -3.58
CA ARG A 122 0.19 24.52 -5.01
C ARG A 122 -0.94 25.49 -5.32
N ARG A 123 -1.89 25.65 -4.39
CA ARG A 123 -2.96 26.65 -4.51
C ARG A 123 -2.47 28.07 -4.21
N GLN A 124 -1.44 28.19 -3.36
CA GLN A 124 -0.88 29.48 -2.95
C GLN A 124 0.19 29.97 -3.92
N THR A 125 0.84 29.06 -4.64
CA THR A 125 1.90 29.37 -5.62
C THR A 125 1.64 28.62 -6.94
N PRO A 126 0.52 28.91 -7.63
CA PRO A 126 0.20 28.25 -8.90
C PRO A 126 1.26 28.58 -9.95
N GLY A 127 1.70 27.58 -10.73
CA GLY A 127 2.68 27.76 -11.81
C GLY A 127 4.12 28.03 -11.38
N LEU A 128 4.39 28.20 -10.08
CA LEU A 128 5.74 28.50 -9.59
C LEU A 128 6.73 27.39 -9.90
N ALA A 129 6.33 26.12 -9.75
CA ALA A 129 7.19 24.99 -10.08
C ALA A 129 7.55 24.97 -11.58
N ASP A 130 6.59 25.24 -12.45
CA ASP A 130 6.78 25.33 -13.91
C ASP A 130 7.73 26.46 -14.29
N ALA A 131 7.64 27.60 -13.63
CA ALA A 131 8.47 28.76 -13.92
C ALA A 131 9.96 28.55 -13.56
N ILE A 132 10.25 27.74 -12.54
CA ILE A 132 11.63 27.57 -12.03
C ILE A 132 12.30 26.27 -12.47
N VAL A 133 11.56 25.28 -12.96
CA VAL A 133 12.10 23.92 -13.15
C VAL A 133 13.24 23.87 -14.18
N ASP A 134 13.16 24.63 -15.27
CA ASP A 134 14.21 24.65 -16.29
C ASP A 134 15.48 25.34 -15.77
N ALA A 135 15.34 26.42 -15.00
CA ALA A 135 16.48 27.08 -14.35
C ALA A 135 17.15 26.18 -13.31
N VAL A 136 16.36 25.45 -12.53
CA VAL A 136 16.88 24.46 -11.57
C VAL A 136 17.59 23.32 -12.29
N HIS A 137 17.03 22.85 -13.41
CA HIS A 137 17.65 21.81 -14.23
C HIS A 137 19.01 22.26 -14.78
N ALA A 138 19.07 23.45 -15.38
CA ALA A 138 20.30 23.99 -15.95
C ALA A 138 21.40 24.24 -14.90
N ARG A 139 21.02 24.67 -13.69
CA ARG A 139 21.98 25.08 -12.66
C ARG A 139 22.38 23.98 -11.68
N PHE A 140 21.42 23.16 -11.26
CA PHE A 140 21.58 22.18 -10.17
C PHE A 140 21.41 20.73 -10.64
N GLY A 141 21.09 20.53 -11.92
CA GLY A 141 21.03 19.22 -12.55
C GLY A 141 19.71 18.47 -12.32
N GLU A 142 19.66 17.28 -12.92
CA GLU A 142 18.44 16.46 -13.04
C GLU A 142 17.87 16.04 -11.68
N ALA A 143 18.74 15.75 -10.72
CA ALA A 143 18.34 15.26 -9.39
C ALA A 143 17.54 16.30 -8.58
N GLU A 144 17.86 17.59 -8.72
CA GLU A 144 17.10 18.66 -8.06
C GLU A 144 15.85 19.01 -8.87
N ALA A 145 15.94 19.12 -10.20
CA ALA A 145 14.80 19.39 -11.07
C ALA A 145 13.71 18.31 -10.96
N GLY A 146 14.09 17.04 -10.89
CA GLY A 146 13.17 15.92 -10.70
C GLY A 146 12.34 16.01 -9.42
N ARG A 147 12.79 16.75 -8.39
CA ARG A 147 12.03 16.99 -7.15
C ARG A 147 10.84 17.93 -7.34
N LEU A 148 10.86 18.74 -8.41
CA LEU A 148 9.81 19.70 -8.74
C LEU A 148 8.68 19.11 -9.59
N LEU A 149 8.95 18.04 -10.33
CA LEU A 149 7.98 17.42 -11.24
C LEU A 149 6.59 17.15 -10.63
N PRO A 150 6.45 16.65 -9.37
CA PRO A 150 5.13 16.42 -8.79
C PRO A 150 4.28 17.67 -8.63
N ALA A 151 4.88 18.87 -8.68
CA ALA A 151 4.24 20.16 -8.50
C ALA A 151 4.07 20.96 -9.80
N CYS A 152 4.65 20.50 -10.91
CA CYS A 152 4.54 21.15 -12.22
C CYS A 152 3.18 20.85 -12.87
N ALA A 153 2.85 21.59 -13.93
CA ALA A 153 1.70 21.31 -14.78
C ALA A 153 1.91 20.03 -15.60
N PRO A 154 0.83 19.32 -16.00
CA PRO A 154 0.92 18.09 -16.77
C PRO A 154 1.75 18.21 -18.06
N GLN A 155 1.70 19.35 -18.74
CA GLN A 155 2.44 19.63 -19.98
C GLN A 155 3.95 19.67 -19.71
N THR A 156 4.37 20.37 -18.65
CA THR A 156 5.77 20.44 -18.22
C THR A 156 6.29 19.08 -17.79
N VAL A 157 5.48 18.31 -17.06
CA VAL A 157 5.83 16.93 -16.69
C VAL A 157 6.00 16.06 -17.93
N ALA A 158 5.10 16.14 -18.91
CA ALA A 158 5.24 15.37 -20.15
C ALA A 158 6.54 15.69 -20.91
N ARG A 159 6.95 16.97 -20.93
CA ARG A 159 8.19 17.41 -21.58
C ARG A 159 9.45 16.96 -20.83
N LEU A 160 9.47 17.07 -19.51
CA LEU A 160 10.68 16.88 -18.70
C LEU A 160 10.83 15.47 -18.12
N LEU A 161 9.73 14.74 -17.92
CA LEU A 161 9.79 13.41 -17.31
C LEU A 161 10.69 12.42 -18.08
N PRO A 162 10.74 12.38 -19.42
CA PRO A 162 11.66 11.49 -20.13
C PRO A 162 13.15 11.76 -19.85
N GLN A 163 13.50 13.02 -19.53
CA GLN A 163 14.87 13.44 -19.26
C GLN A 163 15.25 13.26 -17.79
N LEU A 164 14.27 13.44 -16.89
CA LEU A 164 14.48 13.47 -15.44
C LEU A 164 14.03 12.18 -14.72
N GLY A 165 13.44 11.24 -15.45
CA GLY A 165 12.52 10.22 -14.94
C GLY A 165 13.15 8.88 -14.59
N SER A 166 13.88 8.81 -13.48
CA SER A 166 14.07 7.57 -12.70
C SER A 166 14.53 7.80 -11.24
N GLY A 167 14.55 9.06 -10.79
CA GLY A 167 15.03 9.41 -9.45
C GLY A 167 14.03 9.13 -8.30
N SER A 168 14.46 9.47 -7.09
CA SER A 168 13.74 9.23 -5.81
C SER A 168 12.34 9.85 -5.71
N THR A 169 11.94 10.69 -6.67
CA THR A 169 10.63 11.37 -6.69
C THR A 169 9.61 10.70 -7.59
N TRP A 170 9.96 9.62 -8.30
CA TRP A 170 9.08 8.89 -9.20
C TRP A 170 7.68 8.63 -8.62
N ASN A 171 7.61 8.05 -7.42
CA ASN A 171 6.32 7.73 -6.78
C ASN A 171 5.46 8.98 -6.50
N ALA A 172 6.09 10.10 -6.13
CA ALA A 172 5.38 11.35 -5.92
C ALA A 172 4.85 11.92 -7.23
N THR A 173 5.62 11.78 -8.32
CA THR A 173 5.20 12.20 -9.67
C THR A 173 4.06 11.34 -10.17
N VAL A 174 4.13 10.02 -10.04
CA VAL A 174 3.04 9.10 -10.44
C VAL A 174 1.74 9.43 -9.70
N GLY A 175 1.82 9.71 -8.40
CA GLY A 175 0.62 10.08 -7.63
C GLY A 175 0.02 11.44 -7.99
N ALA A 176 0.82 12.37 -8.53
CA ALA A 176 0.38 13.70 -8.94
C ALA A 176 -0.04 13.79 -10.42
N HIS A 177 0.65 13.05 -11.29
CA HIS A 177 0.53 13.07 -12.75
C HIS A 177 0.46 11.63 -13.30
N PRO A 178 -0.57 10.85 -12.93
CA PRO A 178 -0.65 9.43 -13.27
C PRO A 178 -0.62 9.21 -14.79
N GLN A 179 -1.36 10.01 -15.57
CA GLN A 179 -1.40 9.86 -17.02
C GLN A 179 -0.03 10.03 -17.68
N GLN A 180 0.71 11.08 -17.31
CA GLN A 180 2.05 11.36 -17.84
C GLN A 180 3.05 10.27 -17.42
N ALA A 181 2.98 9.84 -16.15
CA ALA A 181 3.89 8.81 -15.65
C ALA A 181 3.61 7.44 -16.27
N LEU A 182 2.34 7.08 -16.53
CA LEU A 182 1.98 5.85 -17.21
C LEU A 182 2.38 5.86 -18.69
N ALA A 183 2.27 7.02 -19.36
CA ALA A 183 2.76 7.18 -20.73
C ALA A 183 4.29 7.02 -20.81
N GLU A 184 5.03 7.62 -19.88
CA GLU A 184 6.49 7.45 -19.81
C GLU A 184 6.88 6.01 -19.46
N ALA A 185 6.17 5.38 -18.51
CA ALA A 185 6.39 3.97 -18.18
C ALA A 185 6.23 3.06 -19.41
N ARG A 186 5.21 3.31 -20.23
CA ARG A 186 5.01 2.61 -21.51
C ARG A 186 6.20 2.81 -22.44
N ARG A 187 6.65 4.06 -22.65
CA ARG A 187 7.78 4.39 -23.51
C ARG A 187 9.06 3.67 -23.07
N GLN A 188 9.41 3.76 -21.78
CA GLN A 188 10.58 3.07 -21.22
C GLN A 188 10.50 1.56 -21.42
N LEU A 189 9.36 0.94 -21.11
CA LEU A 189 9.18 -0.50 -21.25
C LEU A 189 9.20 -0.98 -22.71
N ALA A 190 8.75 -0.15 -23.66
CA ALA A 190 8.80 -0.42 -25.08
C ALA A 190 10.23 -0.43 -25.62
N GLU A 191 11.07 0.48 -25.16
CA GLU A 191 12.49 0.57 -25.54
C GLU A 191 13.35 -0.48 -24.83
N LEU A 192 12.95 -0.94 -23.65
CA LEU A 192 13.72 -1.91 -22.86
C LEU A 192 13.66 -3.33 -23.46
N PRO A 193 14.82 -4.00 -23.59
CA PRO A 193 14.87 -5.43 -23.87
C PRO A 193 14.10 -6.23 -22.83
N GLN A 194 13.47 -7.34 -23.25
CA GLN A 194 12.62 -8.16 -22.38
C GLN A 194 13.33 -8.60 -21.09
N ALA A 195 14.63 -8.92 -21.17
CA ALA A 195 15.44 -9.35 -20.03
C ALA A 195 15.57 -8.28 -18.92
N GLN A 196 15.49 -6.99 -19.27
CA GLN A 196 15.66 -5.88 -18.32
C GLN A 196 14.33 -5.43 -17.68
N ARG A 197 13.18 -5.83 -18.24
CA ARG A 197 11.86 -5.43 -17.74
C ARG A 197 11.60 -5.89 -16.31
N ALA A 198 12.12 -7.05 -15.90
CA ALA A 198 11.98 -7.55 -14.52
C ALA A 198 12.63 -6.59 -13.50
N SER A 199 13.83 -6.11 -13.79
CA SER A 199 14.52 -5.13 -12.97
C SER A 199 13.76 -3.80 -12.96
N TRP A 200 13.31 -3.33 -14.12
CA TRP A 200 12.51 -2.11 -14.23
C TRP A 200 11.26 -2.16 -13.35
N TRP A 201 10.48 -3.25 -13.43
CA TRP A 201 9.28 -3.42 -12.60
C TRP A 201 9.59 -3.47 -11.10
N SER A 202 10.76 -3.98 -10.72
CA SER A 202 11.18 -4.04 -9.32
C SER A 202 11.54 -2.65 -8.75
N TRP A 203 12.18 -1.79 -9.55
CA TRP A 203 12.63 -0.46 -9.13
C TRP A 203 11.58 0.64 -9.32
N VAL A 204 10.89 0.62 -10.46
CA VAL A 204 10.00 1.71 -10.92
C VAL A 204 8.53 1.29 -10.85
N GLY A 205 8.25 0.01 -11.08
CA GLY A 205 6.90 -0.54 -11.20
C GLY A 205 6.02 -0.36 -9.97
N TYR A 206 6.60 -0.22 -8.77
CA TYR A 206 5.84 0.09 -7.56
C TYR A 206 4.96 1.33 -7.74
N GLY A 207 5.53 2.42 -8.26
CA GLY A 207 4.82 3.68 -8.49
C GLY A 207 3.63 3.50 -9.43
N VAL A 208 3.86 2.85 -10.58
CA VAL A 208 2.82 2.52 -11.58
C VAL A 208 1.64 1.78 -10.96
N LEU A 209 1.91 0.85 -10.06
CA LEU A 209 0.88 0.01 -9.45
C LEU A 209 0.10 0.73 -8.34
N THR A 210 0.64 1.82 -7.76
CA THR A 210 -0.09 2.62 -6.77
C THR A 210 -1.32 3.31 -7.34
N VAL A 211 -1.35 3.57 -8.66
CA VAL A 211 -2.47 4.23 -9.35
C VAL A 211 -3.46 3.24 -9.97
N ALA A 212 -3.32 1.94 -9.69
CA ALA A 212 -4.23 0.88 -10.16
C ALA A 212 -5.71 1.15 -9.84
N ARG A 213 -6.01 1.86 -8.75
CA ARG A 213 -7.38 2.21 -8.38
C ARG A 213 -7.99 3.28 -9.29
N THR A 214 -7.20 4.24 -9.75
CA THR A 214 -7.69 5.39 -10.53
C THR A 214 -7.48 5.22 -12.03
N HIS A 215 -6.49 4.43 -12.44
CA HIS A 215 -6.16 4.15 -13.85
C HIS A 215 -6.02 2.63 -14.11
N PRO A 216 -7.02 1.81 -13.77
CA PRO A 216 -6.93 0.35 -13.87
C PRO A 216 -6.65 -0.14 -15.29
N ASP A 217 -7.28 0.45 -16.31
CA ASP A 217 -7.11 0.05 -17.71
C ASP A 217 -5.67 0.15 -18.19
N THR A 218 -5.09 1.35 -18.04
CA THR A 218 -3.73 1.62 -18.52
C THR A 218 -2.71 0.77 -17.76
N VAL A 219 -2.91 0.53 -16.47
CA VAL A 219 -2.04 -0.36 -15.68
C VAL A 219 -2.16 -1.80 -16.16
N LEU A 220 -3.37 -2.28 -16.49
CA LEU A 220 -3.56 -3.62 -17.05
C LEU A 220 -2.95 -3.76 -18.45
N ASP A 221 -3.04 -2.74 -19.30
CA ASP A 221 -2.38 -2.74 -20.61
C ASP A 221 -0.86 -2.89 -20.46
N LEU A 222 -0.27 -2.12 -19.53
CA LEU A 222 1.16 -2.21 -19.24
C LEU A 222 1.56 -3.60 -18.73
N LEU A 223 0.75 -4.20 -17.86
CA LEU A 223 1.00 -5.56 -17.37
C LEU A 223 0.83 -6.61 -18.48
N ALA A 224 -0.18 -6.48 -19.33
CA ALA A 224 -0.41 -7.42 -20.42
C ALA A 224 0.74 -7.42 -21.43
N GLU A 225 1.26 -6.25 -21.74
CA GLU A 225 2.26 -6.06 -22.80
C GLU A 225 3.71 -6.21 -22.29
N TYR A 226 3.98 -5.74 -21.07
CA TYR A 226 5.36 -5.55 -20.59
C TYR A 226 5.68 -6.23 -19.26
N ALA A 227 4.74 -6.93 -18.62
CA ALA A 227 5.10 -7.72 -17.44
C ALA A 227 6.12 -8.82 -17.81
N PRO A 228 7.00 -9.21 -16.88
CA PRO A 228 7.86 -10.36 -17.08
C PRO A 228 7.04 -11.61 -17.44
N ALA A 229 7.61 -12.48 -18.27
CA ALA A 229 6.91 -13.67 -18.75
C ALA A 229 6.56 -14.64 -17.62
N THR A 230 7.40 -14.73 -16.60
CA THR A 230 7.29 -15.74 -15.53
C THR A 230 6.67 -15.23 -14.24
N SER A 231 6.39 -13.93 -14.12
CA SER A 231 5.82 -13.34 -12.91
C SER A 231 4.90 -12.16 -13.22
N LEU A 232 3.98 -11.88 -12.31
CA LEU A 232 3.18 -10.65 -12.35
C LEU A 232 3.73 -9.67 -11.30
N PRO A 233 4.25 -8.50 -11.70
CA PRO A 233 4.85 -7.57 -10.78
C PRO A 233 3.78 -6.89 -9.92
N GLY A 234 4.22 -6.41 -8.76
CA GLY A 234 3.41 -5.58 -7.86
C GLY A 234 2.90 -6.22 -6.59
N LEU A 235 2.17 -5.41 -5.83
CA LEU A 235 1.66 -5.77 -4.53
C LEU A 235 0.27 -6.44 -4.63
N PRO A 236 -0.05 -7.36 -3.70
CA PRO A 236 -1.37 -8.01 -3.66
C PRO A 236 -2.56 -7.06 -3.58
N ALA A 237 -2.36 -5.88 -2.97
CA ALA A 237 -3.38 -4.84 -2.91
C ALA A 237 -3.68 -4.25 -4.29
N ALA A 238 -2.66 -4.03 -5.13
CA ALA A 238 -2.83 -3.52 -6.49
C ALA A 238 -3.56 -4.55 -7.37
N HIS A 239 -3.16 -5.82 -7.31
CA HIS A 239 -3.86 -6.91 -8.02
C HIS A 239 -5.33 -6.99 -7.65
N ALA A 240 -5.68 -6.81 -6.37
CA ALA A 240 -7.07 -6.77 -5.93
C ALA A 240 -7.84 -5.56 -6.50
N GLN A 241 -7.23 -4.38 -6.59
CA GLN A 241 -7.87 -3.21 -7.22
C GLN A 241 -8.10 -3.44 -8.72
N LEU A 242 -7.12 -4.01 -9.42
CA LEU A 242 -7.25 -4.34 -10.84
C LEU A 242 -8.34 -5.40 -11.07
N ALA A 243 -8.35 -6.47 -10.28
CA ALA A 243 -9.39 -7.50 -10.35
C ALA A 243 -10.79 -6.96 -10.04
N LYS A 244 -10.90 -6.00 -9.13
CA LYS A 244 -12.19 -5.37 -8.82
C LYS A 244 -12.72 -4.54 -9.99
N ALA A 245 -11.84 -3.87 -10.74
CA ALA A 245 -12.22 -3.09 -11.92
C ALA A 245 -12.45 -3.97 -13.15
N TYR A 246 -11.54 -4.90 -13.42
CA TYR A 246 -11.55 -5.77 -14.61
C TYR A 246 -11.17 -7.21 -14.24
N PRO A 247 -12.11 -7.98 -13.66
CA PRO A 247 -11.81 -9.32 -13.16
C PRO A 247 -11.37 -10.27 -14.28
N GLN A 248 -11.98 -10.18 -15.47
CA GLN A 248 -11.65 -11.02 -16.62
C GLN A 248 -10.23 -10.77 -17.13
N ARG A 249 -9.84 -9.50 -17.31
CA ARG A 249 -8.50 -9.12 -17.78
C ARG A 249 -7.42 -9.53 -16.78
N MET A 250 -7.69 -9.35 -15.48
CA MET A 250 -6.76 -9.79 -14.44
C MET A 250 -6.63 -11.32 -14.40
N LEU A 251 -7.74 -12.05 -14.58
CA LEU A 251 -7.72 -13.51 -14.67
C LEU A 251 -6.84 -13.98 -15.83
N GLU A 252 -7.00 -13.38 -17.02
CA GLU A 252 -6.21 -13.74 -18.21
C GLU A 252 -4.69 -13.56 -17.97
N LEU A 253 -4.29 -12.49 -17.28
CA LEU A 253 -2.89 -12.31 -16.88
C LEU A 253 -2.42 -13.44 -15.95
N MET A 254 -3.25 -13.83 -14.97
CA MET A 254 -2.89 -14.90 -14.05
C MET A 254 -2.81 -16.27 -14.74
N LEU A 255 -3.63 -16.50 -15.77
CA LEU A 255 -3.71 -17.79 -16.46
C LEU A 255 -2.58 -18.05 -17.47
N ASP A 256 -1.64 -17.13 -17.67
CA ASP A 256 -0.46 -17.41 -18.51
C ASP A 256 0.30 -18.64 -17.96
N ARG A 257 0.55 -19.63 -18.82
CA ARG A 257 1.24 -20.88 -18.45
C ARG A 257 2.66 -20.64 -17.96
N ARG A 258 3.32 -19.59 -18.45
CA ARG A 258 4.68 -19.21 -18.04
C ARG A 258 4.74 -18.73 -16.58
N ARG A 259 3.60 -18.38 -15.99
CA ARG A 259 3.46 -17.89 -14.61
C ARG A 259 3.06 -18.95 -13.58
N SER A 260 3.10 -20.25 -13.92
CA SER A 260 2.77 -21.34 -12.98
C SER A 260 3.55 -21.27 -11.66
N ASP A 261 4.85 -20.99 -11.78
CA ASP A 261 5.76 -20.86 -10.65
C ASP A 261 5.43 -19.66 -9.75
N TRP A 262 5.05 -18.54 -10.37
CA TRP A 262 4.57 -17.36 -9.66
C TRP A 262 3.25 -17.67 -8.95
N LEU A 263 2.27 -18.31 -9.59
CA LEU A 263 1.01 -18.69 -8.95
C LEU A 263 1.21 -19.60 -7.73
N ARG A 264 2.24 -20.46 -7.75
CA ARG A 264 2.60 -21.33 -6.63
C ARG A 264 3.11 -20.56 -5.42
N ARG A 265 3.88 -19.48 -5.63
CA ARG A 265 4.61 -18.76 -4.57
C ARG A 265 4.02 -17.42 -4.17
N ALA A 266 3.35 -16.73 -5.09
CA ALA A 266 2.92 -15.35 -4.89
C ALA A 266 1.72 -15.27 -3.94
N PRO A 267 1.68 -14.32 -3.00
CA PRO A 267 0.54 -14.17 -2.10
C PRO A 267 -0.73 -13.78 -2.86
N LEU A 268 -1.76 -14.64 -2.83
CA LEU A 268 -3.09 -14.35 -3.38
C LEU A 268 -3.96 -13.75 -2.28
N SER A 269 -4.20 -12.44 -2.35
CA SER A 269 -4.99 -11.77 -1.32
C SER A 269 -6.45 -12.24 -1.35
N ARG A 270 -7.08 -12.25 -0.17
CA ARG A 270 -8.53 -12.52 -0.04
C ARG A 270 -9.35 -11.60 -0.95
N ALA A 271 -8.96 -10.34 -1.06
CA ALA A 271 -9.65 -9.35 -1.89
C ALA A 271 -9.53 -9.67 -3.39
N LEU A 272 -8.36 -10.12 -3.86
CA LEU A 272 -8.15 -10.57 -5.24
C LEU A 272 -9.07 -11.75 -5.57
N LEU A 273 -9.02 -12.81 -4.76
CA LEU A 273 -9.84 -14.01 -5.01
C LEU A 273 -11.34 -13.72 -4.91
N ALA A 274 -11.77 -12.83 -3.99
CA ALA A 274 -13.16 -12.40 -3.89
C ALA A 274 -13.61 -11.59 -5.12
N ALA A 275 -12.76 -10.75 -5.68
CA ALA A 275 -13.07 -10.03 -6.91
C ALA A 275 -13.20 -11.00 -8.11
N LEU A 276 -12.28 -11.96 -8.23
CA LEU A 276 -12.34 -12.98 -9.28
C LEU A 276 -13.55 -13.92 -9.14
N ALA A 277 -13.98 -14.22 -7.91
CA ALA A 277 -15.15 -15.05 -7.63
C ALA A 277 -16.47 -14.54 -8.25
N THR A 278 -16.51 -13.28 -8.71
CA THR A 278 -17.66 -12.71 -9.43
C THR A 278 -17.78 -13.24 -10.87
N LEU A 279 -16.73 -13.84 -11.41
CA LEU A 279 -16.72 -14.37 -12.77
C LEU A 279 -17.60 -15.62 -12.91
N PRO A 280 -18.07 -15.93 -14.13
CA PRO A 280 -18.76 -17.17 -14.45
C PRO A 280 -17.94 -18.43 -14.13
N ASP A 281 -18.63 -19.56 -13.93
CA ASP A 281 -18.01 -20.80 -13.46
C ASP A 281 -16.97 -21.37 -14.45
N ASP A 282 -17.18 -21.26 -15.77
CA ASP A 282 -16.24 -21.73 -16.79
C ASP A 282 -14.87 -21.02 -16.66
N ARG A 283 -14.89 -19.71 -16.39
CA ARG A 283 -13.69 -18.91 -16.16
C ARG A 283 -13.01 -19.27 -14.84
N LEU A 284 -13.79 -19.51 -13.79
CA LEU A 284 -13.25 -19.94 -12.51
C LEU A 284 -12.67 -21.36 -12.55
N VAL A 285 -13.23 -22.26 -13.36
CA VAL A 285 -12.68 -23.61 -13.56
C VAL A 285 -11.26 -23.52 -14.13
N ALA A 286 -11.01 -22.63 -15.10
CA ALA A 286 -9.66 -22.42 -15.63
C ALA A 286 -8.66 -21.97 -14.54
N LEU A 287 -9.08 -21.08 -13.63
CA LEU A 287 -8.27 -20.69 -12.47
C LEU A 287 -8.08 -21.86 -11.49
N ALA A 288 -9.16 -22.58 -11.21
CA ALA A 288 -9.17 -23.68 -10.26
C ALA A 288 -8.23 -24.82 -10.68
N ILE A 289 -8.14 -25.13 -11.97
CA ILE A 289 -7.16 -26.08 -12.54
C ILE A 289 -5.73 -25.63 -12.21
N ARG A 290 -5.40 -24.35 -12.45
CA ARG A 290 -4.05 -23.82 -12.18
C ARG A 290 -3.73 -23.77 -10.68
N LEU A 291 -4.71 -23.40 -9.86
CA LEU A 291 -4.54 -23.40 -8.40
C LEU A 291 -4.45 -24.81 -7.83
N ARG A 292 -5.11 -25.81 -8.42
CA ARG A 292 -4.93 -27.24 -8.08
C ARG A 292 -3.48 -27.67 -8.33
N GLU A 293 -2.92 -27.38 -9.49
CA GLU A 293 -1.52 -27.68 -9.83
C GLU A 293 -0.51 -26.97 -8.91
N ALA A 294 -0.91 -25.81 -8.39
CA ALA A 294 -0.17 -25.05 -7.41
C ALA A 294 -0.36 -25.53 -5.94
N ASN A 295 -1.26 -26.49 -5.67
CA ASN A 295 -1.72 -26.91 -4.33
C ASN A 295 -2.41 -25.80 -3.51
N ARG A 296 -3.10 -24.89 -4.19
CA ARG A 296 -3.75 -23.68 -3.62
C ARG A 296 -5.23 -23.56 -3.92
N LEU A 297 -5.84 -24.57 -4.53
CA LEU A 297 -7.28 -24.62 -4.81
C LEU A 297 -8.18 -24.29 -3.59
N PRO A 298 -7.86 -24.71 -2.34
CA PRO A 298 -8.68 -24.35 -1.18
C PRO A 298 -8.88 -22.84 -1.01
N GLU A 299 -7.86 -22.03 -1.33
CA GLU A 299 -7.92 -20.57 -1.19
C GLU A 299 -9.01 -19.94 -2.06
N LEU A 300 -9.24 -20.49 -3.26
CA LEU A 300 -10.33 -20.05 -4.13
C LEU A 300 -11.68 -20.56 -3.62
N LEU A 301 -11.78 -21.86 -3.31
CA LEU A 301 -13.06 -22.48 -2.93
C LEU A 301 -13.69 -21.83 -1.69
N VAL A 302 -12.89 -21.49 -0.67
CA VAL A 302 -13.41 -20.81 0.54
C VAL A 302 -13.91 -19.39 0.29
N ARG A 303 -13.66 -18.82 -0.89
CA ARG A 303 -14.16 -17.49 -1.31
C ARG A 303 -15.43 -17.57 -2.14
N LEU A 304 -15.81 -18.76 -2.59
CA LEU A 304 -17.04 -18.97 -3.34
C LEU A 304 -18.23 -19.21 -2.41
N ALA A 305 -19.41 -18.86 -2.91
CA ALA A 305 -20.67 -19.29 -2.31
C ALA A 305 -20.70 -20.83 -2.20
N PRO A 306 -21.21 -21.41 -1.10
CA PRO A 306 -21.20 -22.86 -0.89
C PRO A 306 -21.79 -23.66 -2.07
N SER A 307 -22.84 -23.13 -2.71
CA SER A 307 -23.50 -23.75 -3.87
C SER A 307 -22.59 -23.91 -5.09
N ARG A 308 -21.57 -23.05 -5.27
CA ARG A 308 -20.66 -23.07 -6.43
C ARG A 308 -19.44 -23.96 -6.22
N ARG A 309 -19.08 -24.24 -4.96
CA ARG A 309 -17.81 -24.93 -4.64
C ARG A 309 -17.72 -26.33 -5.23
N GLY A 310 -18.84 -27.05 -5.28
CA GLY A 310 -18.89 -28.40 -5.87
C GLY A 310 -18.60 -28.38 -7.36
N VAL A 311 -19.30 -27.54 -8.12
CA VAL A 311 -19.11 -27.37 -9.57
C VAL A 311 -17.68 -26.98 -9.91
N ILE A 312 -17.11 -26.00 -9.19
CA ILE A 312 -15.73 -25.57 -9.43
C ILE A 312 -14.72 -26.66 -9.07
N PHE A 313 -14.93 -27.40 -7.97
CA PHE A 313 -14.08 -28.53 -7.61
C PHE A 313 -14.12 -29.63 -8.67
N GLU A 314 -15.31 -30.04 -9.11
CA GLU A 314 -15.47 -31.06 -10.13
C GLU A 314 -14.85 -30.64 -11.45
N GLY A 315 -15.10 -29.42 -11.91
CA GLY A 315 -14.45 -28.86 -13.10
C GLY A 315 -12.94 -28.78 -12.97
N ALA A 316 -12.43 -28.44 -11.78
CA ALA A 316 -10.99 -28.42 -11.51
C ALA A 316 -10.36 -29.81 -11.52
N PHE A 317 -11.11 -30.89 -11.37
CA PHE A 317 -10.61 -32.27 -11.40
C PHE A 317 -11.15 -33.08 -12.59
N ALA A 318 -11.84 -32.44 -13.53
CA ALA A 318 -12.29 -33.08 -14.75
C ALA A 318 -11.10 -33.66 -15.51
N GLY A 319 -11.18 -34.94 -15.88
CA GLY A 319 -10.11 -35.67 -16.58
C GLY A 319 -8.89 -36.04 -15.73
N VAL A 320 -8.90 -35.76 -14.41
CA VAL A 320 -7.85 -36.22 -13.50
C VAL A 320 -8.29 -37.50 -12.83
N ASP A 321 -7.49 -38.56 -12.97
CA ASP A 321 -7.68 -39.77 -12.19
C ASP A 321 -7.38 -39.47 -10.71
N ARG A 322 -8.43 -39.54 -9.90
CA ARG A 322 -8.38 -39.34 -8.46
C ARG A 322 -8.47 -40.65 -7.68
N ALA A 323 -8.59 -41.80 -8.34
CA ALA A 323 -8.79 -43.09 -7.68
C ALA A 323 -7.77 -43.29 -6.57
N GLN A 324 -6.50 -42.99 -6.85
CA GLN A 324 -5.39 -43.07 -5.90
C GLN A 324 -4.93 -41.68 -5.40
N ALA A 325 -5.78 -40.64 -5.33
CA ALA A 325 -5.39 -39.29 -4.86
C ALA A 325 -5.83 -38.97 -3.40
N MET A 326 -4.89 -38.49 -2.56
CA MET A 326 -5.16 -38.06 -1.18
C MET A 326 -5.36 -36.57 -1.22
N LEU A 327 -6.53 -36.10 -0.83
CA LEU A 327 -6.81 -34.68 -0.73
C LEU A 327 -6.29 -34.16 0.62
N PRO A 328 -5.67 -32.97 0.67
CA PRO A 328 -5.28 -32.34 1.91
C PRO A 328 -6.52 -31.84 2.68
N ASP A 329 -6.39 -31.71 4.00
CA ASP A 329 -7.51 -31.30 4.88
C ASP A 329 -8.10 -29.94 4.48
N ALA A 330 -7.24 -28.98 4.16
CA ALA A 330 -7.69 -27.66 3.72
C ALA A 330 -8.62 -27.75 2.49
N LEU A 331 -8.40 -28.72 1.60
CA LEU A 331 -9.27 -28.94 0.45
C LEU A 331 -10.59 -29.58 0.88
N LEU A 332 -10.57 -30.61 1.73
CA LEU A 332 -11.80 -31.21 2.29
C LEU A 332 -12.66 -30.19 3.03
N GLU A 333 -12.05 -29.33 3.83
CA GLU A 333 -12.75 -28.26 4.57
C GLU A 333 -13.46 -27.28 3.63
N ALA A 334 -12.86 -27.00 2.48
CA ALA A 334 -13.44 -26.10 1.51
C ALA A 334 -14.66 -26.70 0.77
N LEU A 335 -14.78 -28.03 0.71
CA LEU A 335 -15.85 -28.71 -0.01
C LEU A 335 -17.23 -28.59 0.67
N PRO A 336 -18.32 -28.60 -0.10
CA PRO A 336 -19.66 -28.84 0.43
C PRO A 336 -19.75 -30.18 1.17
N TRP A 337 -20.58 -30.24 2.21
CA TRP A 337 -20.76 -31.40 3.09
C TRP A 337 -20.80 -32.75 2.34
N ARG A 338 -21.71 -32.88 1.37
CA ARG A 338 -21.91 -34.15 0.64
C ARG A 338 -20.65 -34.61 -0.09
N LEU A 339 -19.97 -33.70 -0.77
CA LEU A 339 -18.73 -34.01 -1.50
C LEU A 339 -17.57 -34.31 -0.55
N ARG A 340 -17.48 -33.58 0.58
CA ARG A 340 -16.48 -33.83 1.62
C ARG A 340 -16.58 -35.24 2.18
N VAL A 341 -17.79 -35.67 2.56
CA VAL A 341 -18.06 -37.03 3.07
C VAL A 341 -17.72 -38.08 2.01
N ALA A 342 -18.16 -37.88 0.76
CA ALA A 342 -17.88 -38.80 -0.33
C ALA A 342 -16.37 -38.96 -0.59
N GLU A 343 -15.61 -37.86 -0.60
CA GLU A 343 -14.15 -37.91 -0.77
C GLU A 343 -13.45 -38.56 0.42
N ALA A 344 -13.90 -38.29 1.66
CA ALA A 344 -13.36 -38.95 2.85
C ALA A 344 -13.57 -40.47 2.78
N GLN A 345 -14.80 -40.91 2.49
CA GLN A 345 -15.12 -42.33 2.31
C GLN A 345 -14.31 -42.99 1.18
N ARG A 346 -14.14 -42.29 0.04
CA ARG A 346 -13.31 -42.78 -1.06
C ARG A 346 -11.86 -42.97 -0.60
N MET A 347 -11.29 -41.98 0.08
CA MET A 347 -9.90 -42.04 0.53
C MET A 347 -9.65 -43.11 1.60
N ARG A 348 -10.63 -43.42 2.45
CA ARG A 348 -10.53 -44.50 3.44
C ARG A 348 -10.37 -45.89 2.83
N ARG A 349 -10.84 -46.09 1.59
CA ARG A 349 -10.72 -47.37 0.85
C ARG A 349 -9.36 -47.56 0.18
N LEU A 350 -8.47 -46.59 0.28
CA LEU A 350 -7.15 -46.65 -0.34
C LEU A 350 -6.17 -47.38 0.56
N GLU A 351 -5.29 -48.17 -0.04
CA GLU A 351 -4.28 -48.94 0.70
C GLU A 351 -3.39 -48.06 1.59
N ARG A 352 -2.93 -46.93 1.07
CA ARG A 352 -2.15 -45.94 1.86
C ARG A 352 -2.91 -45.30 3.02
N ALA A 353 -4.24 -45.43 3.05
CA ALA A 353 -5.07 -44.98 4.17
C ALA A 353 -5.23 -46.07 5.22
N ALA A 354 -4.67 -47.28 5.05
CA ALA A 354 -4.78 -48.37 6.01
C ALA A 354 -4.12 -48.08 7.36
N THR A 355 -3.28 -47.05 7.47
CA THR A 355 -2.67 -46.66 8.75
C THR A 355 -3.70 -46.03 9.68
N THR A 356 -3.64 -46.38 10.97
CA THR A 356 -4.53 -45.87 12.00
C THR A 356 -4.62 -44.34 12.04
N PRO A 357 -3.52 -43.56 11.96
CA PRO A 357 -3.60 -42.10 11.98
C PRO A 357 -4.37 -41.51 10.79
N VAL A 358 -4.27 -42.12 9.60
CA VAL A 358 -5.00 -41.66 8.41
C VAL A 358 -6.48 -42.03 8.49
N GLN A 359 -6.82 -43.20 9.05
CA GLN A 359 -8.23 -43.56 9.31
C GLN A 359 -8.87 -42.58 10.31
N VAL A 360 -8.20 -42.29 11.43
CA VAL A 360 -8.66 -41.31 12.44
C VAL A 360 -8.85 -39.92 11.82
N ARG A 361 -7.89 -39.45 11.03
CA ARG A 361 -7.99 -38.20 10.28
C ARG A 361 -9.25 -38.16 9.40
N LEU A 362 -9.47 -39.21 8.61
CA LEU A 362 -10.58 -39.27 7.65
C LEU A 362 -11.94 -39.47 8.32
N ALA A 363 -11.98 -40.20 9.45
CA ALA A 363 -13.18 -40.36 10.28
C ALA A 363 -13.72 -39.00 10.75
N GLY A 364 -12.84 -38.05 11.08
CA GLY A 364 -13.24 -36.67 11.45
C GLY A 364 -14.04 -35.90 10.39
N PHE A 365 -14.08 -36.38 9.14
CA PHE A 365 -14.85 -35.80 8.05
C PHE A 365 -16.16 -36.53 7.72
N LEU A 366 -16.51 -37.58 8.46
CA LEU A 366 -17.73 -38.36 8.30
C LEU A 366 -18.90 -37.76 9.12
N PRO A 367 -20.15 -38.22 8.89
CA PRO A 367 -21.28 -37.97 9.80
C PRO A 367 -20.92 -38.34 11.24
N TRP A 368 -21.43 -37.55 12.19
CA TRP A 368 -21.11 -37.70 13.62
C TRP A 368 -21.36 -39.12 14.11
N GLU A 369 -22.49 -39.71 13.71
CA GLU A 369 -22.92 -41.05 14.09
C GLU A 369 -21.95 -42.14 13.62
N GLN A 370 -21.22 -41.90 12.53
CA GLN A 370 -20.20 -42.80 12.00
C GLN A 370 -18.83 -42.53 12.61
N ALA A 371 -18.50 -41.25 12.81
CA ALA A 371 -17.19 -40.80 13.26
C ALA A 371 -16.97 -41.03 14.75
N GLN A 372 -17.96 -40.72 15.58
CA GLN A 372 -17.89 -40.72 17.03
C GLN A 372 -17.40 -42.06 17.61
N PRO A 373 -17.99 -43.24 17.31
CA PRO A 373 -17.54 -44.49 17.91
C PRO A 373 -16.09 -44.84 17.53
N GLU A 374 -15.69 -44.53 16.30
CA GLU A 374 -14.33 -44.78 15.80
C GLU A 374 -13.30 -43.86 16.48
N LEU A 375 -13.62 -42.57 16.57
CA LEU A 375 -12.74 -41.58 17.21
C LEU A 375 -12.62 -41.78 18.71
N LEU A 376 -13.69 -42.17 19.40
CA LEU A 376 -13.65 -42.54 20.82
C LEU A 376 -12.85 -43.84 21.07
N ALA A 377 -12.86 -44.79 20.12
CA ALA A 377 -12.01 -45.96 20.21
C ALA A 377 -10.52 -45.59 20.06
N ALA A 378 -10.19 -44.73 19.08
CA ALA A 378 -8.83 -44.24 18.88
C ALA A 378 -8.33 -43.38 20.06
N ALA A 379 -9.22 -42.65 20.71
CA ALA A 379 -8.94 -41.87 21.90
C ALA A 379 -8.50 -42.72 23.12
N LYS A 380 -8.66 -44.05 23.08
CA LYS A 380 -8.17 -44.98 24.10
C LYS A 380 -6.75 -45.50 23.83
N SER A 381 -6.05 -44.96 22.82
CA SER A 381 -4.69 -45.38 22.50
C SER A 381 -3.76 -45.27 23.72
N PRO A 382 -2.83 -46.22 23.95
CA PRO A 382 -1.81 -46.07 24.99
C PRO A 382 -0.86 -44.90 24.70
N VAL A 383 -0.76 -44.44 23.45
CA VAL A 383 0.12 -43.33 23.02
C VAL A 383 -0.59 -41.99 23.20
N ALA A 384 0.00 -41.09 23.99
CA ALA A 384 -0.61 -39.80 24.34
C ALA A 384 -0.94 -38.93 23.11
N ASP A 385 -0.01 -38.83 22.16
CA ASP A 385 -0.19 -38.03 20.94
C ASP A 385 -1.35 -38.55 20.07
N GLU A 386 -1.52 -39.88 19.98
CA GLU A 386 -2.62 -40.48 19.23
C GLU A 386 -3.98 -40.21 19.90
N ARG A 387 -4.04 -40.27 21.24
CA ARG A 387 -5.25 -39.89 21.99
C ARG A 387 -5.61 -38.43 21.74
N ALA A 388 -4.63 -37.53 21.91
CA ALA A 388 -4.82 -36.10 21.72
C ALA A 388 -5.32 -35.79 20.29
N TYR A 389 -4.73 -36.44 19.27
CA TYR A 389 -5.16 -36.29 17.89
C TYR A 389 -6.58 -36.81 17.66
N ALA A 390 -6.96 -37.94 18.26
CA ALA A 390 -8.32 -38.48 18.16
C ALA A 390 -9.36 -37.54 18.78
N TYR A 391 -9.08 -36.93 19.94
CA TYR A 391 -9.94 -35.91 20.54
C TYR A 391 -10.05 -34.64 19.71
N GLU A 392 -8.94 -34.20 19.10
CA GLU A 392 -8.97 -33.08 18.17
C GLU A 392 -9.89 -33.38 16.97
N GLN A 393 -9.80 -34.58 16.39
CA GLN A 393 -10.70 -34.98 15.30
C GLN A 393 -12.15 -35.11 15.74
N LEU A 394 -12.42 -35.56 16.97
CA LEU A 394 -13.77 -35.63 17.53
C LEU A 394 -14.37 -34.23 17.66
N ALA A 395 -13.63 -33.28 18.22
CA ALA A 395 -14.05 -31.88 18.34
C ALA A 395 -14.27 -31.23 16.96
N ARG A 396 -13.36 -31.47 16.00
CA ARG A 396 -13.50 -30.95 14.64
C ARG A 396 -14.69 -31.58 13.90
N CYS A 397 -14.96 -32.87 14.09
CA CYS A 397 -16.14 -33.55 13.51
C CYS A 397 -17.44 -32.92 14.01
N ALA A 398 -17.58 -32.74 15.33
CA ALA A 398 -18.72 -32.06 15.93
C ALA A 398 -18.89 -30.64 15.38
N ALA A 399 -17.81 -29.85 15.32
CA ALA A 399 -17.85 -28.49 14.76
C ALA A 399 -18.28 -28.45 13.28
N ARG A 400 -17.85 -29.43 12.47
CA ARG A 400 -18.21 -29.54 11.05
C ARG A 400 -19.67 -29.93 10.82
N SER A 401 -20.33 -30.58 11.78
CA SER A 401 -21.75 -30.95 11.69
C SER A 401 -22.65 -29.72 11.61
N GLY A 402 -22.26 -28.63 12.29
CA GLY A 402 -23.08 -27.44 12.46
C GLY A 402 -24.33 -27.67 13.30
N ASP A 403 -24.47 -28.82 13.95
CA ASP A 403 -25.61 -29.18 14.80
C ASP A 403 -25.29 -28.88 16.28
N PRO A 404 -26.02 -27.95 16.93
CA PRO A 404 -25.84 -27.66 18.35
C PRO A 404 -26.00 -28.89 19.26
N ALA A 405 -26.86 -29.86 18.91
CA ALA A 405 -27.07 -31.05 19.72
C ALA A 405 -25.82 -31.93 19.78
N VAL A 406 -25.13 -32.08 18.65
CA VAL A 406 -23.85 -32.80 18.54
C VAL A 406 -22.76 -32.14 19.39
N VAL A 407 -22.74 -30.80 19.43
CA VAL A 407 -21.78 -30.06 20.27
C VAL A 407 -22.09 -30.24 21.76
N THR A 408 -23.36 -30.25 22.16
CA THR A 408 -23.77 -30.54 23.53
C THR A 408 -23.39 -31.97 23.93
N GLU A 409 -23.61 -32.94 23.06
CA GLU A 409 -23.21 -34.33 23.29
C GLU A 409 -21.69 -34.45 23.52
N LEU A 410 -20.89 -33.77 22.68
CA LEU A 410 -19.45 -33.70 22.85
C LEU A 410 -19.04 -33.12 24.21
N ALA A 411 -19.67 -32.03 24.64
CA ALA A 411 -19.36 -31.41 25.93
C ALA A 411 -19.61 -32.37 27.11
N VAL A 412 -20.75 -33.08 27.09
CA VAL A 412 -21.07 -34.11 28.09
C VAL A 412 -20.07 -35.27 28.07
N LEU A 413 -19.58 -35.66 26.89
CA LEU A 413 -18.54 -36.67 26.77
C LEU A 413 -17.23 -36.21 27.42
N PHE A 414 -16.83 -34.96 27.23
CA PHE A 414 -15.61 -34.41 27.81
C PHE A 414 -15.68 -34.22 29.32
N GLU A 415 -16.84 -33.92 29.89
CA GLU A 415 -17.04 -33.89 31.35
C GLU A 415 -16.76 -35.24 32.03
N ARG A 416 -16.90 -36.35 31.29
CA ARG A 416 -16.69 -37.71 31.80
C ARG A 416 -15.23 -38.16 31.71
N LEU A 417 -14.37 -37.43 30.99
CA LEU A 417 -12.94 -37.72 30.84
C LEU A 417 -12.16 -37.15 32.03
N ARG A 418 -12.21 -37.82 33.18
CA ARG A 418 -11.60 -37.32 34.44
C ARG A 418 -10.06 -37.38 34.51
N ASN A 419 -9.37 -38.09 33.59
CA ASN A 419 -7.95 -38.45 33.76
C ASN A 419 -7.08 -38.33 32.49
N GLU A 420 -7.32 -37.34 31.63
CA GLU A 420 -6.58 -37.20 30.36
C GLU A 420 -5.72 -35.93 30.27
N GLN A 421 -5.04 -35.60 31.38
CA GLN A 421 -3.96 -34.62 31.40
C GLN A 421 -2.62 -35.24 31.03
#